data_AF-A0A956YL57-F1
#
_entry.id   AF-A0A956YL57-F1
#
_cell.length_a   1.000
_cell.length_b   1.000
_cell.length_c   1.000
_cell.angle_alpha   90.00
_cell.angle_beta   90.00
_cell.angle_gamma   90.00
#
_symmetry.space_group_name_H-M   'P 1'
#
loop_
_entity.id
_entity.type
_entity.pdbx_description
1 polymer ?
#
loop_
_entity_poly.entity_id
_entity_poly.type
_entity_poly.pdbx_seq_one_letter_code
_entity_poly.pdbx_strand_id
1 'polypeptide(L)'
;MKTQRLEKRFTILLAMLLAIVLVACATPESSEDEGAGQTATSVPAEPTEEMATAVSPTQPATVAPTATTQPVATNEPTAQPVATPMQDGEGQNTSTIIREFNLGTLDISTPLLGDAEIISPLEGIIGLPDDEQAHPLIIILHGRHGICGNFVMEPYPCPEDMPEVRFDLGFDYLVEALAQQGYAAIAININAALTTSFGPGAINTRVQQLVDAHLNSLQIASREDGDTLYGTSLAGRIDFSQIGLIGHSAGGGAALSIIREYEGQEIDIDALLLVAAAANFEGEEWVFRSSEELMDYYTTPDDLLVATLLPDCDGDQIQYWTQFAYETARLNPERNAIAASIRLMRANHNGFNKALNDFPDARFGYDLCFDFTTDLLAPQDQQGWLTQFTTNYFDVVFNDGTSPLYDRSAPAPNELFGQDVQTALTIPFDDRLVLMYPTEYEERTQNVLGGDVDASYNGLSICLPGQVCNIPIIMPGQFGYMRMMYFGSDKVTFTIPPQFQDIREYASLHIRAVPDYLMRTNAIGESQAFGLVLRDASGNTSQVDISPDLPSMFVPAPSEAYGYDPYMMYPTSIRIPLTEFESVDLSQIEAVEFQFGALLTGALLIADIEFLAPTRE
;
A
#
# COMPACT_ATOMS: atom_id res chain seq x y z
N MET A 1 37.65 34.85 -0.69
CA MET A 1 36.22 34.49 -0.47
C MET A 1 35.92 32.98 -0.51
N LYS A 2 36.85 32.09 -0.91
CA LYS A 2 36.65 30.63 -0.89
C LYS A 2 36.96 29.95 0.47
N THR A 3 37.76 30.56 1.34
CA THR A 3 38.16 29.96 2.64
C THR A 3 37.17 30.20 3.79
N GLN A 4 36.46 31.33 3.81
CA GLN A 4 35.46 31.62 4.85
C GLN A 4 34.16 30.80 4.73
N ARG A 5 33.86 30.20 3.56
CA ARG A 5 32.70 29.31 3.38
C ARG A 5 32.98 27.88 3.86
N LEU A 6 34.25 27.46 3.92
CA LEU A 6 34.64 26.13 4.41
C LEU A 6 34.62 26.08 5.95
N GLU A 7 35.09 27.13 6.61
CA GLU A 7 35.07 27.21 8.08
C GLU A 7 33.64 27.29 8.64
N LYS A 8 32.71 28.02 7.99
CA LYS A 8 31.30 28.05 8.40
C LYS A 8 30.58 26.70 8.25
N ARG A 9 31.00 25.85 7.31
CA ARG A 9 30.41 24.52 7.08
C ARG A 9 30.89 23.49 8.11
N PHE A 10 32.15 23.58 8.56
CA PHE A 10 32.68 22.74 9.63
C PHE A 10 32.04 23.03 11.00
N THR A 11 31.74 24.30 11.31
CA THR A 11 31.12 24.67 12.60
C THR A 11 29.66 24.20 12.71
N ILE A 12 28.93 24.11 11.59
CA ILE A 12 27.52 23.65 11.57
C ILE A 12 27.45 22.12 11.67
N LEU A 13 28.36 21.39 11.00
CA LEU A 13 28.43 19.93 11.10
C LEU A 13 28.81 19.46 12.51
N LEU A 14 29.72 20.17 13.18
CA LEU A 14 30.13 19.88 14.56
C LEU A 14 29.03 20.21 15.57
N ALA A 15 28.21 21.24 15.33
CA ALA A 15 27.07 21.58 16.17
C ALA A 15 25.93 20.56 16.05
N MET A 16 25.71 19.97 14.87
CA MET A 16 24.73 18.90 14.67
C MET A 16 25.16 17.57 15.30
N LEU A 17 26.45 17.20 15.20
CA LEU A 17 26.96 16.01 15.89
C LEU A 17 26.88 16.13 17.43
N LEU A 18 27.08 17.33 17.98
CA LEU A 18 26.96 17.55 19.44
C LEU A 18 25.50 17.49 19.92
N ALA A 19 24.54 17.95 19.11
CA ALA A 19 23.11 17.91 19.43
C ALA A 19 22.56 16.48 19.43
N ILE A 20 23.06 15.61 18.54
CA ILE A 20 22.66 14.19 18.48
C ILE A 20 23.20 13.41 19.69
N VAL A 21 24.41 13.72 20.17
CA VAL A 21 24.98 13.07 21.37
C VAL A 21 24.34 13.55 22.68
N LEU A 22 23.83 14.78 22.73
CA LEU A 22 23.19 15.34 23.93
C LEU A 22 21.75 14.84 24.16
N VAL A 23 21.06 14.34 23.12
CA VAL A 23 19.72 13.74 23.25
C VAL A 23 19.80 12.27 23.70
N ALA A 24 20.94 11.60 23.50
CA ALA A 24 21.13 10.18 23.82
C ALA A 24 21.61 9.88 25.27
N CYS A 25 21.87 10.91 26.09
CA CYS A 25 22.33 10.74 27.47
C CYS A 25 21.54 11.63 28.44
N ALA A 26 20.28 11.27 28.70
CA ALA A 26 19.54 11.81 29.84
C ALA A 26 18.60 10.74 30.42
N THR A 27 19.14 9.90 31.30
CA THR A 27 18.35 9.10 32.25
C THR A 27 17.97 9.98 33.46
N PRO A 28 16.79 9.82 34.07
CA PRO A 28 16.37 10.63 35.20
C PRO A 28 16.92 10.03 36.49
N GLU A 29 17.88 10.69 37.13
CA GLU A 29 18.18 10.46 38.54
C GLU A 29 18.17 11.76 39.34
N SER A 30 17.47 11.65 40.46
CA SER A 30 17.23 12.61 41.52
C SER A 30 18.47 12.92 42.37
N SER A 31 18.66 14.19 42.74
CA SER A 31 19.21 14.57 44.05
C SER A 31 18.95 16.05 44.37
N GLU A 32 18.36 16.28 45.55
CA GLU A 32 18.25 17.52 46.34
C GLU A 32 19.65 18.10 46.66
N ASP A 33 19.92 19.31 47.17
CA ASP A 33 19.17 20.33 47.91
C ASP A 33 19.99 21.65 47.92
N GLU A 34 19.33 22.81 48.05
CA GLU A 34 19.62 23.88 49.04
C GLU A 34 18.81 25.17 48.72
N GLY A 35 17.71 25.34 49.46
CA GLY A 35 17.44 26.53 50.28
C GLY A 35 16.83 27.79 49.64
N ALA A 36 15.51 27.98 49.81
CA ALA A 36 14.95 28.95 50.78
C ALA A 36 13.43 29.17 50.62
N GLY A 37 12.68 28.92 51.72
CA GLY A 37 11.52 29.75 52.10
C GLY A 37 10.13 29.09 52.19
N GLN A 38 9.80 28.52 53.37
CA GLN A 38 8.55 28.65 54.17
C GLN A 38 7.18 28.42 53.45
N THR A 39 6.20 27.61 53.91
CA THR A 39 5.79 27.12 55.25
C THR A 39 4.70 26.04 55.06
N ALA A 40 4.79 24.89 55.74
CA ALA A 40 3.64 24.02 56.05
C ALA A 40 3.93 23.12 57.27
N THR A 41 2.92 22.91 58.11
CA THR A 41 2.95 22.32 59.46
C THR A 41 2.75 20.79 59.50
N SER A 42 3.65 20.10 60.23
CA SER A 42 3.52 18.89 61.11
C SER A 42 2.72 17.64 60.64
N VAL A 43 3.29 16.45 60.34
CA VAL A 43 3.92 15.35 61.19
C VAL A 43 2.88 14.48 61.95
N PRO A 44 3.06 13.16 62.32
CA PRO A 44 4.03 12.07 61.98
C PRO A 44 3.37 10.73 61.50
N ALA A 45 4.02 9.84 60.72
CA ALA A 45 5.02 8.76 60.99
C ALA A 45 4.49 7.33 61.34
N GLU A 46 4.81 6.40 60.43
CA GLU A 46 5.21 4.97 60.44
C GLU A 46 5.52 4.22 61.77
N PRO A 47 5.64 2.85 61.83
CA PRO A 47 6.45 2.02 60.90
C PRO A 47 6.07 0.54 60.58
N THR A 48 6.90 0.02 59.69
CA THR A 48 7.23 -1.29 59.07
C THR A 48 7.22 -2.60 59.89
N GLU A 49 7.02 -3.76 59.23
CA GLU A 49 8.03 -4.85 59.11
C GLU A 49 7.62 -6.10 58.28
N GLU A 50 8.63 -6.61 57.57
CA GLU A 50 8.99 -7.90 56.90
C GLU A 50 8.10 -9.17 56.77
N MET A 51 8.10 -9.66 55.51
CA MET A 51 8.44 -10.98 54.91
C MET A 51 7.93 -12.36 55.43
N ALA A 52 7.58 -13.16 54.40
CA ALA A 52 7.74 -14.61 54.20
C ALA A 52 6.58 -15.57 54.57
N THR A 53 5.96 -16.19 53.56
CA THR A 53 6.11 -17.63 53.18
C THR A 53 4.98 -18.10 52.25
N ALA A 54 5.33 -18.97 51.30
CA ALA A 54 4.45 -19.57 50.31
C ALA A 54 3.53 -20.66 50.90
N VAL A 55 2.26 -20.69 50.48
CA VAL A 55 1.34 -21.84 50.56
C VAL A 55 0.33 -21.75 49.39
N SER A 56 0.28 -22.76 48.51
CA SER A 56 -0.82 -22.96 47.56
C SER A 56 -2.16 -23.21 48.27
N PRO A 57 -3.29 -22.89 47.64
CA PRO A 57 -4.43 -23.79 47.75
C PRO A 57 -5.13 -24.07 46.41
N THR A 58 -5.15 -25.36 46.09
CA THR A 58 -6.34 -26.19 45.86
C THR A 58 -7.64 -25.50 45.43
N GLN A 59 -8.10 -25.90 44.25
CA GLN A 59 -9.46 -25.78 43.72
C GLN A 59 -10.52 -26.34 44.69
N PRO A 60 -11.73 -25.75 44.74
CA PRO A 60 -12.93 -26.54 45.01
C PRO A 60 -14.03 -26.37 43.96
N ALA A 61 -14.87 -27.40 43.90
CA ALA A 61 -15.82 -27.75 42.87
C ALA A 61 -17.14 -26.95 42.87
N THR A 62 -17.68 -26.81 41.66
CA THR A 62 -19.09 -26.76 41.22
C THR A 62 -20.21 -26.60 42.25
N VAL A 63 -21.04 -25.56 42.04
CA VAL A 63 -22.50 -25.57 42.29
C VAL A 63 -23.19 -24.82 41.14
N ALA A 64 -24.14 -25.47 40.47
CA ALA A 64 -25.00 -24.90 39.43
C ALA A 64 -26.14 -24.06 40.03
N PRO A 65 -26.74 -23.16 39.23
CA PRO A 65 -28.20 -23.17 39.17
C PRO A 65 -28.71 -23.16 37.72
N THR A 66 -29.72 -24.01 37.51
CA THR A 66 -30.57 -24.07 36.33
C THR A 66 -31.59 -22.95 36.36
N ALA A 67 -31.68 -22.16 35.28
CA ALA A 67 -32.89 -21.43 34.92
C ALA A 67 -33.02 -21.43 33.39
N THR A 68 -33.94 -22.26 32.94
CA THR A 68 -34.43 -22.43 31.56
C THR A 68 -34.98 -21.14 30.96
N THR A 69 -34.43 -20.73 29.82
CA THR A 69 -35.16 -20.05 28.75
C THR A 69 -34.77 -20.70 27.42
N GLN A 70 -35.76 -20.96 26.57
CA GLN A 70 -35.63 -21.67 25.31
C GLN A 70 -34.79 -20.87 24.30
N PRO A 71 -33.98 -21.51 23.42
CA PRO A 71 -33.34 -20.80 22.32
C PRO A 71 -34.39 -20.45 21.27
N VAL A 72 -34.48 -19.16 20.95
CA VAL A 72 -34.99 -18.68 19.66
C VAL A 72 -34.00 -19.18 18.60
N ALA A 73 -34.51 -19.76 17.51
CA ALA A 73 -33.71 -20.22 16.40
C ALA A 73 -32.90 -19.04 15.83
N THR A 74 -31.59 -19.04 16.08
CA THR A 74 -30.62 -18.23 15.37
C THR A 74 -30.44 -18.85 13.99
N ASN A 75 -30.76 -18.10 12.94
CA ASN A 75 -30.34 -18.43 11.59
C ASN A 75 -28.81 -18.55 11.59
N GLU A 76 -28.30 -19.64 11.03
CA GLU A 76 -26.87 -19.87 10.84
C GLU A 76 -26.29 -18.72 9.99
N PRO A 77 -25.07 -18.23 10.30
CA PRO A 77 -24.36 -17.33 9.40
C PRO A 77 -24.10 -18.09 8.10
N THR A 78 -24.49 -17.49 6.97
CA THR A 78 -24.20 -18.00 5.64
C THR A 78 -22.68 -18.17 5.52
N ALA A 79 -22.23 -19.42 5.38
CA ALA A 79 -20.84 -19.73 5.14
C ALA A 79 -20.37 -18.94 3.91
N GLN A 80 -19.31 -18.14 4.08
CA GLN A 80 -18.64 -17.51 2.96
C GLN A 80 -18.26 -18.58 1.93
N PRO A 81 -18.49 -18.34 0.63
CA PRO A 81 -18.01 -19.24 -0.38
C PRO A 81 -16.48 -19.25 -0.31
N VAL A 82 -15.92 -20.38 0.13
CA VAL A 82 -14.50 -20.68 -0.03
C VAL A 82 -14.20 -20.49 -1.50
N ALA A 83 -13.32 -19.52 -1.81
CA ALA A 83 -12.82 -19.33 -3.16
C ALA A 83 -12.31 -20.68 -3.65
N THR A 84 -12.92 -21.17 -4.73
CA THR A 84 -12.43 -22.37 -5.40
C THR A 84 -10.96 -22.11 -5.72
N PRO A 85 -10.01 -23.01 -5.39
CA PRO A 85 -8.64 -22.86 -5.83
C PRO A 85 -8.69 -22.63 -7.34
N MET A 86 -8.21 -21.47 -7.78
CA MET A 86 -7.95 -21.26 -9.20
C MET A 86 -7.06 -22.44 -9.58
N GLN A 87 -7.53 -23.29 -10.48
CA GLN A 87 -6.73 -24.41 -10.97
C GLN A 87 -5.38 -23.83 -11.34
N ASP A 88 -4.31 -24.37 -10.77
CA ASP A 88 -2.96 -24.19 -11.29
C ASP A 88 -3.09 -24.39 -12.80
N GLY A 89 -3.04 -23.29 -13.55
CA GLY A 89 -2.95 -23.37 -14.99
C GLY A 89 -1.73 -24.25 -15.21
N GLU A 90 -1.92 -25.42 -15.83
CA GLU A 90 -0.81 -26.24 -16.28
C GLU A 90 0.05 -25.32 -17.14
N GLY A 91 1.10 -24.75 -16.54
CA GLY A 91 2.02 -23.88 -17.22
C GLY A 91 2.50 -24.67 -18.41
N GLN A 92 2.13 -24.23 -19.62
CA GLN A 92 2.84 -24.68 -20.78
C GLN A 92 4.29 -24.38 -20.45
N ASN A 93 5.11 -25.43 -20.37
CA ASN A 93 6.52 -25.32 -20.05
C ASN A 93 7.18 -24.68 -21.28
N THR A 94 6.94 -23.39 -21.45
CA THR A 94 7.48 -22.54 -22.51
C THR A 94 8.97 -22.51 -22.27
N SER A 95 9.74 -22.96 -23.27
CA SER A 95 11.18 -22.77 -23.23
C SER A 95 11.41 -21.26 -23.16
N THR A 96 12.29 -20.80 -22.27
CA THR A 96 12.60 -19.38 -22.11
C THR A 96 14.09 -19.13 -22.29
N ILE A 97 14.43 -17.94 -22.76
CA ILE A 97 15.80 -17.47 -22.87
C ILE A 97 16.01 -16.41 -21.80
N ILE A 98 16.83 -16.71 -20.80
CA ILE A 98 17.22 -15.75 -19.76
C ILE A 98 18.71 -15.41 -19.91
N ARG A 99 19.07 -14.13 -19.98
CA ARG A 99 20.44 -13.66 -20.19
C ARG A 99 20.74 -12.42 -19.35
N GLU A 100 21.86 -12.46 -18.63
CA GLU A 100 22.52 -11.22 -18.23
C GLU A 100 23.14 -10.55 -19.45
N PHE A 101 23.12 -9.22 -19.48
CA PHE A 101 23.69 -8.43 -20.57
C PHE A 101 24.46 -7.23 -20.03
N ASN A 102 25.42 -6.74 -20.81
CA ASN A 102 26.17 -5.53 -20.54
C ASN A 102 26.49 -4.84 -21.88
N LEU A 103 25.97 -3.63 -22.05
CA LEU A 103 26.02 -2.82 -23.28
C LEU A 103 27.12 -1.76 -23.23
N GLY A 104 28.01 -1.85 -22.23
CA GLY A 104 29.00 -0.84 -21.89
C GLY A 104 28.49 0.13 -20.84
N THR A 105 28.73 1.42 -21.04
CA THR A 105 28.47 2.46 -20.05
C THR A 105 27.83 3.68 -20.68
N LEU A 106 27.01 4.38 -19.89
CA LEU A 106 26.44 5.69 -20.21
C LEU A 106 26.95 6.72 -19.20
N ASP A 107 27.37 7.89 -19.68
CA ASP A 107 27.55 9.06 -18.83
C ASP A 107 26.18 9.73 -18.64
N ILE A 108 25.58 9.54 -17.46
CA ILE A 108 24.29 10.15 -17.12
C ILE A 108 24.51 11.55 -16.53
N SER A 109 23.73 12.50 -17.00
CA SER A 109 23.85 13.89 -16.55
C SER A 109 22.93 14.17 -15.37
N THR A 110 23.30 15.16 -14.56
CA THR A 110 22.40 15.74 -13.54
C THR A 110 22.41 17.26 -13.63
N PRO A 111 21.24 17.92 -13.66
CA PRO A 111 21.17 19.39 -13.65
C PRO A 111 21.85 20.02 -12.43
N LEU A 112 21.99 19.28 -11.33
CA LEU A 112 22.45 19.79 -10.03
C LEU A 112 23.97 19.77 -9.82
N LEU A 113 24.72 18.96 -10.57
CA LEU A 113 26.19 18.87 -10.45
C LEU A 113 26.98 19.51 -11.60
N GLY A 114 26.32 20.09 -12.61
CA GLY A 114 27.00 20.64 -13.78
C GLY A 114 27.72 19.54 -14.57
N ASP A 115 29.01 19.75 -14.88
CA ASP A 115 29.81 18.84 -15.73
C ASP A 115 30.35 17.60 -14.98
N ALA A 116 29.68 17.14 -13.92
CA ALA A 116 30.10 15.93 -13.20
C ALA A 116 29.78 14.69 -14.06
N GLU A 117 30.80 13.91 -14.36
CA GLU A 117 30.68 12.63 -15.06
C GLU A 117 30.11 11.57 -14.11
N ILE A 118 28.99 10.96 -14.48
CA ILE A 118 28.36 9.87 -13.72
C ILE A 118 28.30 8.67 -14.67
N ILE A 119 29.33 7.83 -14.60
CA ILE A 119 29.39 6.64 -15.43
C ILE A 119 28.53 5.54 -14.83
N SER A 120 27.41 5.26 -15.50
CA SER A 120 26.54 4.13 -15.20
C SER A 120 26.81 2.97 -16.16
N PRO A 121 26.99 1.74 -15.66
CA PRO A 121 26.84 0.56 -16.49
C PRO A 121 25.46 0.52 -17.15
N LEU A 122 25.39 0.09 -18.42
CA LEU A 122 24.15 -0.26 -19.10
C LEU A 122 24.02 -1.78 -19.11
N GLU A 123 23.59 -2.34 -17.99
CA GLU A 123 23.55 -3.78 -17.77
C GLU A 123 22.30 -4.19 -17.00
N GLY A 124 22.01 -5.48 -17.03
CA GLY A 124 20.81 -6.02 -16.43
C GLY A 124 20.64 -7.50 -16.73
N ILE A 125 19.40 -7.95 -16.56
CA ILE A 125 18.94 -9.29 -16.97
C ILE A 125 17.70 -9.15 -17.84
N ILE A 126 17.65 -9.92 -18.92
CA ILE A 126 16.52 -10.00 -19.85
C ILE A 126 16.02 -11.44 -19.95
N GLY A 127 14.70 -11.59 -20.07
CA GLY A 127 14.00 -12.85 -20.28
C GLY A 127 12.97 -12.72 -21.38
N LEU A 128 12.80 -13.76 -22.19
CA LEU A 128 11.75 -13.83 -23.21
C LEU A 128 11.41 -15.29 -23.56
N PRO A 129 10.20 -15.58 -24.06
CA PRO A 129 9.84 -16.89 -24.62
C PRO A 129 10.81 -17.29 -25.75
N ASP A 130 11.21 -18.56 -25.79
CA ASP A 130 12.08 -19.14 -26.83
C ASP A 130 11.31 -19.47 -28.11
N ASP A 131 10.74 -18.41 -28.70
CA ASP A 131 10.10 -18.42 -30.01
C ASP A 131 10.43 -17.12 -30.79
N GLU A 132 9.93 -17.03 -32.02
CA GLU A 132 10.18 -15.91 -32.94
C GLU A 132 9.03 -14.87 -32.93
N GLN A 133 8.14 -14.91 -31.93
CA GLN A 133 7.00 -13.98 -31.84
C GLN A 133 7.40 -12.69 -31.10
N ALA A 134 6.69 -11.60 -31.38
CA ALA A 134 6.82 -10.37 -30.63
C ALA A 134 6.01 -10.47 -29.33
N HIS A 135 6.64 -10.12 -28.21
CA HIS A 135 6.04 -10.20 -26.87
C HIS A 135 5.98 -8.81 -26.23
N PRO A 136 4.93 -8.48 -25.46
CA PRO A 136 4.86 -7.20 -24.73
C PRO A 136 6.07 -7.03 -23.82
N LEU A 137 6.54 -5.79 -23.67
CA LEU A 137 7.75 -5.46 -22.92
C LEU A 137 7.41 -5.08 -21.47
N ILE A 138 8.02 -5.76 -20.50
CA ILE A 138 7.93 -5.41 -19.08
C ILE A 138 9.29 -4.94 -18.57
N ILE A 139 9.36 -3.72 -18.05
CA ILE A 139 10.58 -3.13 -17.50
C ILE A 139 10.49 -3.15 -15.96
N ILE A 140 11.56 -3.57 -15.29
CA ILE A 140 11.64 -3.68 -13.83
C ILE A 140 12.74 -2.75 -13.32
N LEU A 141 12.35 -1.82 -12.43
CA LEU A 141 13.23 -0.87 -11.75
C LEU A 141 13.36 -1.24 -10.28
N HIS A 142 14.58 -1.59 -9.85
CA HIS A 142 14.86 -2.01 -8.48
C HIS A 142 14.91 -0.83 -7.47
N GLY A 143 14.89 -1.15 -6.18
CA GLY A 143 14.98 -0.18 -5.10
C GLY A 143 16.39 0.36 -4.82
N ARG A 144 16.48 1.35 -3.93
CA ARG A 144 17.75 1.92 -3.46
C ARG A 144 18.17 1.25 -2.16
N HIS A 145 19.35 0.65 -2.13
CA HIS A 145 19.92 0.00 -0.95
C HIS A 145 21.45 0.16 -0.92
N GLY A 146 22.10 -0.44 0.09
CA GLY A 146 23.56 -0.46 0.27
C GLY A 146 24.32 -1.04 -0.91
N ILE A 147 24.75 -0.18 -1.85
CA ILE A 147 25.28 -0.59 -3.17
C ILE A 147 26.58 -1.39 -3.06
N CYS A 148 27.53 -0.98 -2.23
CA CYS A 148 28.87 -1.60 -2.16
C CYS A 148 29.03 -2.52 -0.93
N GLY A 149 27.96 -3.19 -0.49
CA GLY A 149 28.01 -4.14 0.62
C GLY A 149 28.26 -3.53 2.01
N ASN A 150 28.19 -2.20 2.16
CA ASN A 150 28.27 -1.50 3.44
C ASN A 150 27.27 -0.33 3.48
N PHE A 151 26.50 -0.23 4.56
CA PHE A 151 25.37 0.70 4.72
C PHE A 151 25.76 2.07 5.32
N VAL A 152 27.04 2.33 5.64
CA VAL A 152 27.42 3.50 6.46
C VAL A 152 27.83 4.73 5.61
N MET A 153 28.51 4.52 4.49
CA MET A 153 28.89 5.53 3.50
C MET A 153 29.03 4.80 2.17
N GLU A 154 28.30 5.20 1.13
CA GLU A 154 28.27 4.49 -0.16
C GLU A 154 29.20 5.16 -1.20
N PRO A 155 30.50 4.80 -1.28
CA PRO A 155 31.31 5.25 -2.40
C PRO A 155 30.76 4.66 -3.70
N TYR A 156 30.31 5.49 -4.63
CA TYR A 156 30.01 5.04 -5.99
C TYR A 156 30.92 5.81 -6.97
N PRO A 157 31.60 5.14 -7.94
CA PRO A 157 31.62 3.68 -8.16
C PRO A 157 32.21 2.87 -7.00
N CYS A 158 31.78 1.61 -6.88
CA CYS A 158 32.21 0.74 -5.80
C CYS A 158 33.71 0.39 -5.88
N PRO A 159 34.44 0.35 -4.74
CA PRO A 159 35.81 -0.15 -4.67
C PRO A 159 35.92 -1.63 -5.10
N GLU A 160 37.08 -2.02 -5.63
CA GLU A 160 37.33 -3.40 -6.09
C GLU A 160 37.18 -4.46 -4.98
N ASP A 161 37.48 -4.09 -3.73
CA ASP A 161 37.35 -4.96 -2.55
C ASP A 161 35.93 -4.99 -1.94
N MET A 162 35.01 -4.19 -2.48
CA MET A 162 33.61 -4.10 -2.09
C MET A 162 32.73 -4.04 -3.34
N PRO A 163 32.56 -5.16 -4.06
CA PRO A 163 31.86 -5.17 -5.33
C PRO A 163 30.42 -4.70 -5.19
N GLU A 164 29.90 -4.14 -6.28
CA GLU A 164 28.51 -3.71 -6.39
C GLU A 164 27.54 -4.88 -6.18
N VAL A 165 26.53 -4.65 -5.35
CA VAL A 165 25.38 -5.54 -5.18
C VAL A 165 24.39 -5.24 -6.30
N ARG A 166 24.17 -6.24 -7.17
CA ARG A 166 23.28 -6.16 -8.34
C ARG A 166 21.84 -6.45 -7.94
N PHE A 167 21.10 -5.40 -7.60
CA PHE A 167 19.68 -5.50 -7.19
C PHE A 167 18.74 -5.81 -8.38
N ASP A 168 19.12 -5.48 -9.60
CA ASP A 168 18.43 -5.89 -10.82
C ASP A 168 18.39 -7.42 -10.97
N LEU A 169 19.50 -8.11 -10.66
CA LEU A 169 19.56 -9.57 -10.65
C LEU A 169 18.73 -10.19 -9.51
N GLY A 170 18.39 -9.38 -8.49
CA GLY A 170 17.49 -9.79 -7.42
C GLY A 170 16.05 -10.06 -7.88
N PHE A 171 15.69 -9.63 -9.11
CA PHE A 171 14.41 -9.89 -9.76
C PHE A 171 14.48 -10.95 -10.86
N ASP A 172 15.56 -11.75 -10.91
CA ASP A 172 15.73 -12.85 -11.89
C ASP A 172 14.51 -13.80 -11.97
N TYR A 173 13.91 -14.12 -10.82
CA TYR A 173 12.73 -14.98 -10.71
C TYR A 173 11.50 -14.37 -11.38
N LEU A 174 11.36 -13.05 -11.29
CA LEU A 174 10.24 -12.32 -11.87
C LEU A 174 10.41 -12.20 -13.37
N VAL A 175 11.64 -11.93 -13.83
CA VAL A 175 12.00 -11.94 -15.25
C VAL A 175 11.76 -13.33 -15.87
N GLU A 176 12.16 -14.39 -15.19
CA GLU A 176 11.93 -15.76 -15.65
C GLU A 176 10.43 -16.08 -15.73
N ALA A 177 9.66 -15.75 -14.70
CA ALA A 177 8.23 -16.02 -14.67
C ALA A 177 7.44 -15.23 -15.71
N LEU A 178 7.77 -13.95 -15.93
CA LEU A 178 7.18 -13.14 -17.00
C LEU A 178 7.52 -13.72 -18.38
N ALA A 179 8.76 -14.14 -18.60
CA ALA A 179 9.15 -14.83 -19.83
C ALA A 179 8.37 -16.14 -20.04
N GLN A 180 8.08 -16.89 -18.98
CA GLN A 180 7.25 -18.11 -19.07
C GLN A 180 5.80 -17.79 -19.48
N GLN A 181 5.31 -16.59 -19.17
CA GLN A 181 3.95 -16.12 -19.45
C GLN A 181 3.80 -15.37 -20.78
N GLY A 182 4.83 -15.34 -21.63
CA GLY A 182 4.72 -14.69 -22.94
C GLY A 182 5.13 -13.22 -22.97
N TYR A 183 5.96 -12.76 -22.03
CA TYR A 183 6.46 -11.38 -21.99
C TYR A 183 7.96 -11.31 -22.27
N ALA A 184 8.40 -10.25 -22.95
CA ALA A 184 9.79 -9.84 -22.92
C ALA A 184 10.01 -9.02 -21.64
N ALA A 185 10.76 -9.53 -20.66
CA ALA A 185 10.98 -8.87 -19.37
C ALA A 185 12.43 -8.44 -19.20
N ILE A 186 12.67 -7.23 -18.71
CA ILE A 186 14.01 -6.70 -18.47
C ILE A 186 14.09 -6.03 -17.09
N ALA A 187 15.04 -6.44 -16.27
CA ALA A 187 15.43 -5.72 -15.05
C ALA A 187 16.76 -5.02 -15.29
N ILE A 188 16.81 -3.71 -15.07
CA ILE A 188 17.98 -2.87 -15.39
C ILE A 188 18.69 -2.41 -14.11
N ASN A 189 20.02 -2.36 -14.15
CA ASN A 189 20.82 -1.82 -13.05
C ASN A 189 20.72 -0.29 -13.03
N ILE A 190 20.16 0.25 -11.95
CA ILE A 190 19.98 1.69 -11.74
C ILE A 190 20.75 2.22 -10.52
N ASN A 191 21.69 1.45 -9.96
CA ASN A 191 22.49 1.84 -8.79
C ASN A 191 23.19 3.20 -8.94
N ALA A 192 23.81 3.46 -10.10
CA ALA A 192 24.48 4.74 -10.37
C ALA A 192 23.50 5.93 -10.33
N ALA A 193 22.24 5.71 -10.70
CA ALA A 193 21.19 6.72 -10.67
C ALA A 193 20.60 6.91 -9.27
N LEU A 194 20.57 5.85 -8.45
CA LEU A 194 19.98 5.88 -7.10
C LEU A 194 20.95 6.37 -6.02
N THR A 195 22.26 6.32 -6.24
CA THR A 195 23.22 6.76 -5.22
C THR A 195 23.10 8.26 -4.91
N THR A 196 23.18 8.60 -3.62
CA THR A 196 23.23 9.97 -3.13
C THR A 196 24.63 10.59 -3.19
N SER A 197 25.66 9.80 -3.53
CA SER A 197 27.04 10.28 -3.64
C SER A 197 27.23 11.34 -4.72
N PHE A 198 26.37 11.35 -5.74
CA PHE A 198 26.31 12.39 -6.78
C PHE A 198 25.38 13.54 -6.41
N GLY A 199 25.24 13.79 -5.13
CA GLY A 199 24.27 14.74 -4.64
C GLY A 199 22.86 14.17 -4.76
N PRO A 200 22.00 14.59 -3.84
CA PRO A 200 20.60 14.20 -3.90
C PRO A 200 19.87 15.19 -4.87
N GLY A 201 18.75 14.81 -5.50
CA GLY A 201 17.82 15.78 -6.13
C GLY A 201 17.57 15.61 -7.63
N ALA A 202 18.09 14.53 -8.21
CA ALA A 202 17.94 14.22 -9.63
C ALA A 202 17.83 12.71 -9.83
N ILE A 203 17.22 11.98 -8.89
CA ILE A 203 17.10 10.52 -9.00
C ILE A 203 16.22 10.18 -10.19
N ASN A 204 15.03 10.80 -10.29
CA ASN A 204 14.09 10.55 -11.37
C ASN A 204 14.72 10.88 -12.73
N THR A 205 15.35 12.06 -12.82
CA THR A 205 16.06 12.49 -14.04
C THR A 205 17.18 11.53 -14.47
N ARG A 206 17.92 10.96 -13.51
CA ARG A 206 19.00 10.00 -13.79
C ARG A 206 18.46 8.65 -14.21
N VAL A 207 17.41 8.15 -13.54
CA VAL A 207 16.77 6.87 -13.89
C VAL A 207 16.12 6.96 -15.27
N GLN A 208 15.46 8.08 -15.60
CA GLN A 208 14.88 8.33 -16.92
C GLN A 208 15.91 8.13 -18.05
N GLN A 209 17.11 8.72 -17.91
CA GLN A 209 18.17 8.58 -18.92
C GLN A 209 18.61 7.12 -19.13
N LEU A 210 18.58 6.28 -18.09
CA LEU A 210 18.88 4.86 -18.21
C LEU A 210 17.74 4.11 -18.92
N VAL A 211 16.49 4.39 -18.56
CA VAL A 211 15.32 3.80 -19.24
C VAL A 211 15.31 4.16 -20.72
N ASP A 212 15.54 5.43 -21.08
CA ASP A 212 15.61 5.88 -22.46
C ASP A 212 16.74 5.17 -23.24
N ALA A 213 17.91 5.01 -22.61
CA ALA A 213 19.04 4.32 -23.22
C ALA A 213 18.77 2.83 -23.46
N HIS A 214 18.13 2.15 -22.50
CA HIS A 214 17.73 0.75 -22.64
C HIS A 214 16.63 0.58 -23.70
N LEU A 215 15.59 1.41 -23.69
CA LEU A 215 14.53 1.38 -24.71
C LEU A 215 15.08 1.61 -26.12
N ASN A 216 15.97 2.59 -26.30
CA ASN A 216 16.62 2.82 -27.58
C ASN A 216 17.48 1.61 -28.01
N SER A 217 18.25 1.03 -27.10
CA SER A 217 19.05 -0.16 -27.40
C SER A 217 18.17 -1.37 -27.77
N LEU A 218 17.06 -1.60 -27.06
CA LEU A 218 16.11 -2.67 -27.37
C LEU A 218 15.48 -2.46 -28.75
N GLN A 219 15.11 -1.23 -29.13
CA GLN A 219 14.60 -0.93 -30.47
C GLN A 219 15.62 -1.21 -31.57
N ILE A 220 16.90 -0.89 -31.34
CA ILE A 220 17.98 -1.20 -32.29
C ILE A 220 18.14 -2.73 -32.42
N ALA A 221 18.27 -3.43 -31.30
CA ALA A 221 18.43 -4.89 -31.28
C ALA A 221 17.20 -5.64 -31.85
N SER A 222 16.00 -5.07 -31.73
CA SER A 222 14.77 -5.61 -32.32
C SER A 222 14.69 -5.42 -33.84
N ARG A 223 15.46 -4.50 -34.43
CA ARG A 223 15.50 -4.24 -35.88
C ARG A 223 16.67 -4.95 -36.59
N GLU A 224 17.80 -5.13 -35.90
CA GLU A 224 19.03 -5.65 -36.50
C GLU A 224 19.21 -7.16 -36.27
N ASP A 225 19.00 -7.96 -37.32
CA ASP A 225 19.24 -9.40 -37.28
C ASP A 225 20.75 -9.69 -37.16
N GLY A 226 21.18 -10.15 -35.98
CA GLY A 226 22.57 -10.48 -35.66
C GLY A 226 23.19 -9.69 -34.50
N ASP A 227 22.48 -8.72 -33.92
CA ASP A 227 22.89 -8.14 -32.63
C ASP A 227 22.66 -9.17 -31.51
N THR A 228 23.76 -9.59 -30.88
CA THR A 228 23.74 -10.52 -29.74
C THR A 228 24.27 -9.89 -28.46
N LEU A 229 24.24 -8.56 -28.34
CA LEU A 229 24.63 -7.84 -27.13
C LEU A 229 23.82 -8.29 -25.90
N TYR A 230 22.59 -8.76 -26.12
CA TYR A 230 21.73 -9.36 -25.10
C TYR A 230 21.92 -10.88 -24.94
N GLY A 231 22.99 -11.46 -25.50
CA GLY A 231 23.27 -12.90 -25.45
C GLY A 231 22.34 -13.78 -26.30
N THR A 232 21.41 -13.18 -27.04
CA THR A 232 20.51 -13.77 -28.03
C THR A 232 20.06 -12.69 -29.02
N SER A 233 19.58 -13.09 -30.20
CA SER A 233 18.92 -12.16 -31.12
C SER A 233 17.56 -11.74 -30.56
N LEU A 234 17.26 -10.44 -30.65
CA LEU A 234 15.98 -9.85 -30.29
C LEU A 234 15.15 -9.42 -31.52
N ALA A 235 15.66 -9.68 -32.73
CA ALA A 235 15.07 -9.20 -33.97
C ALA A 235 13.60 -9.63 -34.11
N GLY A 236 12.68 -8.67 -34.10
CA GLY A 236 11.24 -8.91 -34.23
C GLY A 236 10.55 -9.57 -33.03
N ARG A 237 11.23 -9.67 -31.87
CA ARG A 237 10.73 -10.42 -30.69
C ARG A 237 10.17 -9.56 -29.56
N ILE A 238 10.14 -8.24 -29.73
CA ILE A 238 9.61 -7.29 -28.74
C ILE A 238 8.51 -6.45 -29.39
N ASP A 239 7.35 -6.42 -28.73
CA ASP A 239 6.25 -5.51 -29.05
C ASP A 239 6.37 -4.24 -28.20
N PHE A 240 6.68 -3.12 -28.85
CA PHE A 240 6.79 -1.80 -28.20
C PHE A 240 5.45 -1.04 -28.15
N SER A 241 4.36 -1.63 -28.65
CA SER A 241 3.01 -1.05 -28.51
C SER A 241 2.30 -1.46 -27.23
N GLN A 242 2.93 -2.34 -26.43
CA GLN A 242 2.43 -2.81 -25.14
C GLN A 242 3.58 -2.85 -24.15
N ILE A 243 3.66 -1.85 -23.28
CA ILE A 243 4.76 -1.71 -22.31
C ILE A 243 4.22 -1.61 -20.89
N GLY A 244 4.69 -2.51 -20.03
CA GLY A 244 4.46 -2.48 -18.60
C GLY A 244 5.70 -2.00 -17.84
N LEU A 245 5.49 -1.25 -16.76
CA LEU A 245 6.55 -0.81 -15.85
C LEU A 245 6.29 -1.32 -14.43
N ILE A 246 7.31 -1.94 -13.84
CA ILE A 246 7.34 -2.33 -12.43
C ILE A 246 8.42 -1.50 -11.74
N GLY A 247 8.09 -0.89 -10.61
CA GLY A 247 9.07 -0.18 -9.81
C GLY A 247 8.99 -0.52 -8.33
N HIS A 248 10.11 -0.94 -7.76
CA HIS A 248 10.27 -1.21 -6.34
C HIS A 248 10.92 -0.04 -5.61
N SER A 249 10.40 0.35 -4.44
CA SER A 249 11.01 1.40 -3.58
C SER A 249 11.31 2.69 -4.39
N ALA A 250 12.54 3.23 -4.30
CA ALA A 250 12.97 4.39 -5.09
C ALA A 250 12.83 4.20 -6.63
N GLY A 251 12.92 2.98 -7.14
CA GLY A 251 12.63 2.65 -8.53
C GLY A 251 11.16 2.86 -8.90
N GLY A 252 10.23 2.60 -7.97
CA GLY A 252 8.82 2.94 -8.10
C GLY A 252 8.56 4.45 -8.08
N GLY A 253 9.31 5.19 -7.26
CA GLY A 253 9.32 6.65 -7.30
C GLY A 253 9.72 7.20 -8.66
N ALA A 254 10.75 6.63 -9.28
CA ALA A 254 11.18 7.01 -10.62
C ALA A 254 10.16 6.57 -11.69
N ALA A 255 9.55 5.39 -11.54
CA ALA A 255 8.53 4.89 -12.45
C ALA A 255 7.35 5.88 -12.60
N LEU A 256 6.90 6.51 -11.50
CA LEU A 256 5.89 7.56 -11.51
C LEU A 256 6.30 8.81 -12.31
N SER A 257 7.59 9.13 -12.36
CA SER A 257 8.09 10.21 -13.22
C SER A 257 8.12 9.79 -14.68
N ILE A 258 8.56 8.56 -14.94
CA ILE A 258 8.73 8.00 -16.29
C ILE A 258 7.40 7.91 -17.03
N ILE A 259 6.37 7.34 -16.39
CA ILE A 259 5.04 7.21 -16.99
C ILE A 259 4.44 8.56 -17.43
N ARG A 260 4.69 9.65 -16.67
CA ARG A 260 4.22 11.00 -17.04
C ARG A 260 5.02 11.63 -18.19
N GLU A 261 6.30 11.26 -18.33
CA GLU A 261 7.13 11.76 -19.44
C GLU A 261 6.77 11.06 -20.76
N TYR A 262 6.38 9.79 -20.70
CA TYR A 262 6.00 8.98 -21.86
C TYR A 262 4.52 9.14 -22.29
N GLU A 263 3.67 9.72 -21.44
CA GLU A 263 2.25 9.94 -21.73
C GLU A 263 2.04 10.66 -23.08
N GLY A 264 1.34 9.98 -24.00
CA GLY A 264 1.01 10.53 -25.32
C GLY A 264 2.18 10.59 -26.30
N GLN A 265 3.31 9.92 -26.01
CA GLN A 265 4.41 9.73 -26.96
C GLN A 265 4.14 8.56 -27.92
N GLU A 266 5.04 8.35 -28.90
CA GLU A 266 4.92 7.22 -29.86
C GLU A 266 5.10 5.86 -29.17
N ILE A 267 5.93 5.84 -28.14
CA ILE A 267 6.05 4.73 -27.19
C ILE A 267 5.37 5.23 -25.92
N ASP A 268 4.35 4.53 -25.47
CA ASP A 268 3.67 4.83 -24.21
C ASP A 268 3.86 3.66 -23.23
N ILE A 269 3.55 3.89 -21.96
CA ILE A 269 3.57 2.87 -20.92
C ILE A 269 2.12 2.63 -20.49
N ASP A 270 1.60 1.44 -20.79
CA ASP A 270 0.19 1.11 -20.67
C ASP A 270 -0.21 0.59 -19.27
N ALA A 271 0.78 0.18 -18.46
CA ALA A 271 0.54 -0.33 -17.12
C ALA A 271 1.67 -0.05 -16.14
N LEU A 272 1.30 0.19 -14.88
CA LEU A 272 2.22 0.49 -13.79
C LEU A 272 1.93 -0.35 -12.54
N LEU A 273 2.93 -1.15 -12.14
CA LEU A 273 2.95 -1.86 -10.86
C LEU A 273 3.95 -1.22 -9.89
N LEU A 274 3.45 -0.59 -8.83
CA LEU A 274 4.25 0.03 -7.79
C LEU A 274 4.40 -0.92 -6.60
N VAL A 275 5.61 -1.41 -6.37
CA VAL A 275 5.93 -2.32 -5.25
C VAL A 275 6.62 -1.53 -4.15
N ALA A 276 5.93 -1.23 -3.04
CA ALA A 276 6.50 -0.48 -1.93
C ALA A 276 7.18 0.84 -2.38
N ALA A 277 6.62 1.52 -3.38
CA ALA A 277 7.28 2.65 -4.03
C ALA A 277 7.51 3.82 -3.07
N ALA A 278 8.72 4.38 -3.14
CA ALA A 278 9.16 5.50 -2.34
C ALA A 278 9.27 6.76 -3.22
N ALA A 279 8.83 7.90 -2.70
CA ALA A 279 8.98 9.15 -3.43
C ALA A 279 10.46 9.59 -3.46
N ASN A 280 10.91 10.03 -4.63
CA ASN A 280 12.24 10.59 -4.79
C ASN A 280 12.14 12.11 -4.69
N PHE A 281 12.89 12.71 -3.76
CA PHE A 281 12.99 14.15 -3.66
C PHE A 281 13.82 14.69 -4.82
N GLU A 282 13.21 15.54 -5.66
CA GLU A 282 13.86 16.22 -6.77
C GLU A 282 14.15 17.70 -6.42
N GLY A 283 15.21 18.27 -6.99
CA GLY A 283 15.62 19.65 -6.78
C GLY A 283 16.47 19.90 -5.52
N GLU A 284 16.64 21.18 -5.16
CA GLU A 284 17.44 21.59 -3.99
C GLU A 284 16.71 21.39 -2.65
N GLU A 285 15.40 21.13 -2.69
CA GLU A 285 14.52 21.07 -1.52
C GLU A 285 14.24 19.61 -1.13
N TRP A 286 14.75 19.22 0.04
CA TRP A 286 14.83 17.84 0.55
C TRP A 286 13.57 17.39 1.32
N VAL A 287 12.41 17.94 1.00
CA VAL A 287 11.20 17.73 1.80
C VAL A 287 9.93 18.00 1.00
N PHE A 288 8.92 17.14 1.17
CA PHE A 288 7.54 17.44 0.80
C PHE A 288 6.93 18.30 1.89
N ARG A 289 6.41 19.47 1.51
CA ARG A 289 5.89 20.47 2.44
C ARG A 289 4.43 20.26 2.81
N SER A 290 3.72 19.51 1.98
CA SER A 290 2.30 19.23 2.15
C SER A 290 1.95 17.88 1.55
N SER A 291 0.79 17.37 1.94
CA SER A 291 0.21 16.18 1.34
C SER A 291 -0.28 16.42 -0.09
N GLU A 292 -0.54 17.67 -0.46
CA GLU A 292 -0.83 18.07 -1.84
C GLU A 292 0.39 17.83 -2.75
N GLU A 293 1.60 18.21 -2.32
CA GLU A 293 2.83 17.92 -3.07
C GLU A 293 3.06 16.39 -3.22
N LEU A 294 2.69 15.60 -2.20
CA LEU A 294 2.75 14.13 -2.29
C LEU A 294 1.69 13.60 -3.25
N MET A 295 0.44 14.07 -3.16
CA MET A 295 -0.62 13.68 -4.10
C MET A 295 -0.17 13.97 -5.54
N ASP A 296 0.31 15.18 -5.83
CA ASP A 296 0.83 15.56 -7.15
C ASP A 296 1.99 14.68 -7.61
N TYR A 297 2.89 14.30 -6.69
CA TYR A 297 3.99 13.40 -7.00
C TYR A 297 3.48 12.03 -7.47
N TYR A 298 2.47 11.49 -6.81
CA TYR A 298 1.93 10.15 -7.02
C TYR A 298 0.75 10.07 -8.00
N THR A 299 0.28 11.21 -8.53
CA THR A 299 -0.74 11.22 -9.59
C THR A 299 -0.27 10.42 -10.81
N THR A 300 -1.18 9.60 -11.34
CA THR A 300 -1.00 8.80 -12.55
C THR A 300 -1.95 9.29 -13.65
N PRO A 301 -1.63 9.06 -14.94
CA PRO A 301 -2.54 9.29 -16.05
C PRO A 301 -3.91 8.63 -15.81
N ASP A 302 -4.94 9.23 -16.38
CA ASP A 302 -6.33 8.85 -16.15
C ASP A 302 -6.71 7.52 -16.83
N ASP A 303 -6.01 7.16 -17.91
CA ASP A 303 -6.13 5.90 -18.66
C ASP A 303 -5.12 4.81 -18.29
N LEU A 304 -4.15 5.13 -17.42
CA LEU A 304 -3.15 4.16 -17.00
C LEU A 304 -3.70 3.17 -15.97
N LEU A 305 -3.67 1.87 -16.28
CA LEU A 305 -3.98 0.84 -15.28
C LEU A 305 -2.85 0.80 -14.23
N VAL A 306 -3.18 1.01 -12.95
CA VAL A 306 -2.19 1.04 -11.86
C VAL A 306 -2.54 0.06 -10.75
N ALA A 307 -1.54 -0.66 -10.24
CA ALA A 307 -1.64 -1.40 -8.99
C ALA A 307 -0.55 -0.97 -8.03
N THR A 308 -0.91 -0.76 -6.76
CA THR A 308 0.04 -0.48 -5.69
C THR A 308 0.09 -1.65 -4.73
N LEU A 309 1.29 -2.07 -4.37
CA LEU A 309 1.55 -3.05 -3.34
C LEU A 309 2.18 -2.38 -2.12
N LEU A 310 1.60 -2.66 -0.96
CA LEU A 310 2.02 -2.18 0.35
C LEU A 310 2.41 -3.42 1.18
N PRO A 311 3.71 -3.65 1.48
CA PRO A 311 4.06 -4.71 2.41
C PRO A 311 3.62 -4.30 3.82
N ASP A 312 2.89 -5.15 4.52
CA ASP A 312 2.30 -4.85 5.84
C ASP A 312 3.31 -4.40 6.92
N CYS A 313 4.53 -4.90 6.82
CA CYS A 313 5.64 -4.65 7.73
C CYS A 313 6.75 -3.80 7.12
N ASP A 314 6.44 -2.85 6.24
CA ASP A 314 7.43 -1.99 5.57
C ASP A 314 8.25 -1.15 6.56
N GLY A 315 9.56 -1.42 6.68
CA GLY A 315 10.48 -0.68 7.55
C GLY A 315 11.05 0.60 6.93
N ASP A 316 11.24 0.62 5.61
CA ASP A 316 11.80 1.72 4.84
C ASP A 316 10.76 2.80 4.49
N GLN A 317 9.50 2.42 4.29
CA GLN A 317 8.37 3.29 3.94
C GLN A 317 7.23 3.20 4.95
N ILE A 318 7.54 3.45 6.23
CA ILE A 318 6.56 3.39 7.34
C ILE A 318 5.33 4.30 7.16
N GLN A 319 5.39 5.33 6.31
CA GLN A 319 4.25 6.20 6.01
C GLN A 319 3.34 5.67 4.90
N TYR A 320 3.76 4.63 4.17
CA TYR A 320 3.02 4.03 3.06
C TYR A 320 2.59 5.04 1.98
N TRP A 321 3.52 5.90 1.57
CA TRP A 321 3.24 6.94 0.57
C TRP A 321 2.85 6.38 -0.80
N THR A 322 3.23 5.13 -1.13
CA THR A 322 2.76 4.43 -2.33
C THR A 322 1.23 4.47 -2.46
N GLN A 323 0.49 4.48 -1.34
CA GLN A 323 -0.97 4.54 -1.34
C GLN A 323 -1.52 5.84 -1.95
N PHE A 324 -0.75 6.94 -1.98
CA PHE A 324 -1.19 8.17 -2.65
C PHE A 324 -1.53 7.92 -4.13
N ALA A 325 -0.84 7.01 -4.83
CA ALA A 325 -1.15 6.72 -6.24
C ALA A 325 -2.55 6.09 -6.41
N TYR A 326 -3.02 5.33 -5.41
CA TYR A 326 -4.39 4.84 -5.40
C TYR A 326 -5.38 5.94 -5.01
N GLU A 327 -5.08 6.74 -3.97
CA GLU A 327 -6.01 7.78 -3.52
C GLU A 327 -6.21 8.89 -4.57
N THR A 328 -5.17 9.27 -5.31
CA THR A 328 -5.28 10.22 -6.43
C THR A 328 -6.11 9.66 -7.58
N ALA A 329 -5.87 8.42 -7.97
CA ALA A 329 -6.64 7.75 -9.02
C ALA A 329 -8.12 7.59 -8.65
N ARG A 330 -8.42 7.23 -7.40
CA ARG A 330 -9.79 7.09 -6.89
C ARG A 330 -10.57 8.39 -6.98
N LEU A 331 -9.96 9.49 -6.55
CA LEU A 331 -10.58 10.81 -6.44
C LEU A 331 -10.60 11.56 -7.78
N ASN A 332 -9.94 11.06 -8.82
CA ASN A 332 -9.92 11.69 -10.14
C ASN A 332 -11.27 11.46 -10.85
N PRO A 333 -12.05 12.53 -11.15
CA PRO A 333 -13.31 12.42 -11.90
C PRO A 333 -13.12 12.08 -13.39
N GLU A 334 -11.91 12.26 -13.92
CA GLU A 334 -11.55 11.92 -15.31
C GLU A 334 -11.03 10.48 -15.43
N ARG A 335 -10.88 9.77 -14.30
CA ARG A 335 -10.34 8.40 -14.26
C ARG A 335 -11.11 7.49 -15.22
N ASN A 336 -10.42 6.92 -16.19
CA ASN A 336 -11.01 6.03 -17.19
C ASN A 336 -10.42 4.59 -17.17
N ALA A 337 -9.46 4.32 -16.27
CA ALA A 337 -8.87 3.00 -16.04
C ALA A 337 -9.02 2.48 -14.59
N ILE A 338 -8.71 1.20 -14.38
CA ILE A 338 -8.71 0.56 -13.05
C ILE A 338 -7.49 1.01 -12.25
N ALA A 339 -7.67 1.28 -10.95
CA ALA A 339 -6.60 1.41 -9.97
C ALA A 339 -6.85 0.47 -8.80
N ALA A 340 -5.82 -0.24 -8.33
CA ALA A 340 -5.92 -1.11 -7.17
C ALA A 340 -4.81 -0.85 -6.16
N SER A 341 -5.11 -1.11 -4.89
CA SER A 341 -4.12 -1.15 -3.81
C SER A 341 -4.24 -2.46 -3.06
N ILE A 342 -3.10 -3.06 -2.74
CA ILE A 342 -3.00 -4.36 -2.10
C ILE A 342 -2.02 -4.25 -0.94
N ARG A 343 -2.51 -4.39 0.28
CA ARG A 343 -1.69 -4.62 1.46
C ARG A 343 -1.44 -6.12 1.60
N LEU A 344 -0.19 -6.54 1.40
CA LEU A 344 0.21 -7.93 1.56
C LEU A 344 0.59 -8.18 3.01
N MET A 345 -0.23 -8.96 3.73
CA MET A 345 -0.04 -9.20 5.15
C MET A 345 1.29 -9.90 5.43
N ARG A 346 1.97 -9.52 6.52
CA ARG A 346 3.26 -10.08 6.95
C ARG A 346 4.44 -9.89 5.97
N ALA A 347 4.24 -9.28 4.80
CA ALA A 347 5.33 -8.94 3.89
C ALA A 347 6.13 -7.75 4.41
N ASN A 348 7.42 -7.70 4.05
CA ASN A 348 8.34 -6.65 4.45
C ASN A 348 8.94 -5.94 3.22
N HIS A 349 9.67 -4.83 3.39
CA HIS A 349 10.13 -4.01 2.27
C HIS A 349 11.09 -4.74 1.32
N ASN A 350 11.99 -5.54 1.89
CA ASN A 350 13.14 -6.15 1.21
C ASN A 350 12.83 -7.52 0.61
N GLY A 351 11.82 -8.23 1.13
CA GLY A 351 11.49 -9.60 0.73
C GLY A 351 11.17 -9.80 -0.76
N PHE A 352 10.91 -8.72 -1.51
CA PHE A 352 10.69 -8.76 -2.96
C PHE A 352 11.96 -8.91 -3.79
N ASN A 353 13.15 -8.61 -3.24
CA ASN A 353 14.40 -8.64 -3.96
C ASN A 353 15.36 -9.68 -3.38
N LYS A 354 15.76 -10.69 -4.17
CA LYS A 354 16.62 -11.78 -3.67
C LYS A 354 17.96 -11.31 -3.12
N ALA A 355 18.50 -10.19 -3.60
CA ALA A 355 19.76 -9.64 -3.11
C ALA A 355 19.65 -9.09 -1.67
N LEU A 356 18.43 -8.97 -1.14
CA LEU A 356 18.13 -8.47 0.20
C LEU A 356 17.55 -9.54 1.13
N ASN A 357 17.49 -10.82 0.72
CA ASN A 357 16.90 -11.91 1.50
C ASN A 357 17.46 -12.04 2.92
N ASP A 358 18.75 -11.75 3.10
CA ASP A 358 19.44 -11.84 4.39
C ASP A 358 19.27 -10.57 5.25
N PHE A 359 18.56 -9.56 4.74
CA PHE A 359 18.33 -8.27 5.37
C PHE A 359 16.82 -7.95 5.38
N PRO A 360 15.98 -8.73 6.08
CA PRO A 360 14.57 -8.40 6.19
C PRO A 360 14.41 -7.03 6.84
N ASP A 361 13.76 -6.11 6.12
CA ASP A 361 13.49 -4.78 6.61
C ASP A 361 12.06 -4.71 7.10
N ALA A 362 11.90 -4.78 8.42
CA ALA A 362 10.62 -4.82 9.07
C ALA A 362 10.41 -3.60 9.98
N ARG A 363 9.18 -3.10 9.97
CA ARG A 363 8.75 -2.04 10.87
C ARG A 363 8.80 -2.50 12.33
N PHE A 364 9.65 -1.87 13.12
CA PHE A 364 9.64 -2.02 14.57
C PHE A 364 8.28 -1.56 15.14
N GLY A 365 7.70 -2.35 16.05
CA GLY A 365 6.59 -1.86 16.87
C GLY A 365 5.16 -2.24 16.46
N TYR A 366 5.00 -3.21 15.55
CA TYR A 366 3.73 -3.92 15.38
C TYR A 366 3.99 -5.40 15.72
N ASP A 367 3.19 -6.03 16.57
CA ASP A 367 3.55 -7.36 17.10
C ASP A 367 3.75 -8.41 15.99
N LEU A 368 2.94 -8.36 14.93
CA LEU A 368 3.09 -9.20 13.72
C LEU A 368 4.37 -8.88 12.91
N CYS A 369 4.96 -7.71 13.10
CA CYS A 369 6.18 -7.25 12.43
C CYS A 369 7.40 -7.21 13.36
N PHE A 370 7.25 -7.63 14.63
CA PHE A 370 8.25 -7.44 15.67
C PHE A 370 9.30 -8.55 15.71
N ASP A 371 8.90 -9.81 15.49
CA ASP A 371 9.84 -10.91 15.34
C ASP A 371 10.21 -11.10 13.86
N PHE A 372 11.39 -10.58 13.50
CA PHE A 372 12.02 -10.69 12.18
C PHE A 372 12.10 -12.12 11.61
N THR A 373 11.85 -13.16 12.42
CA THR A 373 12.11 -14.55 12.04
C THR A 373 10.91 -15.49 12.08
N THR A 374 9.84 -15.20 12.83
CA THR A 374 8.71 -16.14 12.99
C THR A 374 7.40 -15.65 12.41
N ASP A 375 7.18 -14.34 12.34
CA ASP A 375 5.88 -13.77 11.93
C ASP A 375 5.89 -13.10 10.55
N LEU A 376 7.05 -12.79 9.96
CA LEU A 376 7.12 -12.31 8.58
C LEU A 376 6.90 -13.43 7.55
N LEU A 377 6.49 -13.06 6.33
CA LEU A 377 6.57 -13.97 5.20
C LEU A 377 8.04 -14.31 4.92
N ALA A 378 8.33 -15.59 4.65
CA ALA A 378 9.63 -15.97 4.16
C ALA A 378 9.87 -15.27 2.81
N PRO A 379 11.10 -14.81 2.50
CA PRO A 379 11.35 -14.11 1.24
C PRO A 379 10.91 -14.90 0.01
N GLN A 380 11.05 -16.23 0.03
CA GLN A 380 10.62 -17.09 -1.08
C GLN A 380 9.10 -17.09 -1.27
N ASP A 381 8.32 -17.04 -0.18
CA ASP A 381 6.86 -16.99 -0.23
C ASP A 381 6.40 -15.60 -0.74
N GLN A 382 7.05 -14.53 -0.30
CA GLN A 382 6.79 -13.17 -0.77
C GLN A 382 7.14 -13.00 -2.27
N GLN A 383 8.25 -13.58 -2.72
CA GLN A 383 8.65 -13.62 -4.14
C GLN A 383 7.70 -14.47 -4.99
N GLY A 384 7.30 -15.64 -4.48
CA GLY A 384 6.32 -16.50 -5.13
C GLY A 384 4.94 -15.84 -5.26
N TRP A 385 4.53 -15.08 -4.24
CA TRP A 385 3.32 -14.27 -4.30
C TRP A 385 3.46 -13.13 -5.32
N LEU A 386 4.55 -12.36 -5.29
CA LEU A 386 4.76 -11.26 -6.25
C LEU A 386 4.77 -11.77 -7.69
N THR A 387 5.35 -12.94 -7.92
CA THR A 387 5.35 -13.62 -9.23
C THR A 387 3.93 -13.88 -9.72
N GLN A 388 3.10 -14.54 -8.91
CA GLN A 388 1.73 -14.87 -9.29
C GLN A 388 0.87 -13.62 -9.47
N PHE A 389 1.00 -12.64 -8.58
CA PHE A 389 0.29 -11.38 -8.69
C PHE A 389 0.69 -10.61 -9.96
N THR A 390 1.99 -10.45 -10.22
CA THR A 390 2.50 -9.67 -11.36
C THR A 390 2.10 -10.30 -12.68
N THR A 391 2.19 -11.63 -12.80
CA THR A 391 1.80 -12.33 -14.02
C THR A 391 0.29 -12.22 -14.26
N ASN A 392 -0.54 -12.38 -13.23
CA ASN A 392 -1.98 -12.16 -13.35
C ASN A 392 -2.33 -10.68 -13.66
N TYR A 393 -1.61 -9.73 -13.08
CA TYR A 393 -1.78 -8.30 -13.33
C TYR A 393 -1.57 -7.97 -14.82
N PHE A 394 -0.46 -8.40 -15.41
CA PHE A 394 -0.21 -8.14 -16.83
C PHE A 394 -1.08 -8.97 -17.77
N ASP A 395 -1.55 -10.15 -17.33
CA ASP A 395 -2.52 -10.93 -18.10
C ASP A 395 -3.86 -10.18 -18.20
N VAL A 396 -4.32 -9.55 -17.11
CA VAL A 396 -5.49 -8.67 -17.11
C VAL A 396 -5.28 -7.46 -18.01
N VAL A 397 -4.09 -6.85 -17.96
CA VAL A 397 -3.77 -5.64 -18.75
C VAL A 397 -3.72 -5.94 -20.26
N PHE A 398 -3.00 -7.00 -20.66
CA PHE A 398 -2.61 -7.21 -22.05
C PHE A 398 -3.33 -8.37 -22.76
N ASN A 399 -3.98 -9.29 -22.03
CA ASN A 399 -4.52 -10.53 -22.59
C ASN A 399 -5.99 -10.82 -22.21
N ASP A 400 -6.75 -9.81 -21.79
CA ASP A 400 -8.13 -9.96 -21.29
C ASP A 400 -8.26 -10.98 -20.13
N GLY A 401 -7.18 -11.13 -19.35
CA GLY A 401 -7.12 -12.01 -18.20
C GLY A 401 -8.13 -11.65 -17.11
N THR A 402 -8.43 -12.61 -16.24
CA THR A 402 -9.35 -12.40 -15.11
C THR A 402 -8.62 -12.39 -13.78
N SER A 403 -9.10 -11.62 -12.82
CA SER A 403 -8.60 -11.63 -11.44
C SER A 403 -9.75 -11.48 -10.44
N PRO A 404 -9.76 -12.24 -9.32
CA PRO A 404 -10.69 -11.99 -8.22
C PRO A 404 -10.62 -10.57 -7.67
N LEU A 405 -9.45 -9.91 -7.78
CA LEU A 405 -9.29 -8.51 -7.39
C LEU A 405 -10.20 -7.56 -8.18
N TYR A 406 -10.39 -7.83 -9.47
CA TYR A 406 -11.10 -6.98 -10.42
C TYR A 406 -12.55 -7.42 -10.67
N ASP A 407 -12.99 -8.57 -10.15
CA ASP A 407 -14.38 -9.03 -10.29
C ASP A 407 -15.35 -8.19 -9.43
N ARG A 408 -16.05 -7.27 -10.09
CA ARG A 408 -16.97 -6.30 -9.45
C ARG A 408 -18.28 -6.94 -8.98
N SER A 409 -18.53 -8.19 -9.34
CA SER A 409 -19.74 -8.95 -8.98
C SER A 409 -19.51 -9.92 -7.83
N ALA A 410 -18.26 -10.09 -7.38
CA ALA A 410 -17.88 -10.93 -6.26
C ALA A 410 -17.52 -10.08 -5.01
N PRO A 411 -17.54 -10.67 -3.81
CA PRO A 411 -16.93 -10.05 -2.63
C PRO A 411 -15.46 -9.70 -2.87
N ALA A 412 -14.99 -8.61 -2.27
CA ALA A 412 -13.59 -8.23 -2.35
C ALA A 412 -12.70 -9.32 -1.70
N PRO A 413 -11.57 -9.70 -2.33
CA PRO A 413 -10.73 -10.76 -1.80
C PRO A 413 -9.99 -10.31 -0.54
N ASN A 414 -10.00 -11.19 0.46
CA ASN A 414 -9.15 -11.14 1.66
C ASN A 414 -7.95 -12.09 1.56
N GLU A 415 -7.88 -12.92 0.53
CA GLU A 415 -6.74 -13.77 0.19
C GLU A 415 -6.50 -13.67 -1.32
N LEU A 416 -5.24 -13.55 -1.72
CA LEU A 416 -4.80 -13.67 -3.11
C LEU A 416 -3.59 -14.60 -3.15
N PHE A 417 -3.58 -15.56 -4.09
CA PHE A 417 -2.46 -16.48 -4.31
C PHE A 417 -1.96 -17.17 -3.02
N GLY A 418 -2.88 -17.56 -2.14
CA GLY A 418 -2.60 -18.27 -0.89
C GLY A 418 -2.03 -17.40 0.23
N GLN A 419 -2.06 -16.07 0.11
CA GLN A 419 -1.65 -15.14 1.16
C GLN A 419 -2.76 -14.17 1.51
N ASP A 420 -2.86 -13.86 2.81
CA ASP A 420 -3.81 -12.86 3.32
C ASP A 420 -3.48 -11.47 2.76
N VAL A 421 -4.52 -10.76 2.32
CA VAL A 421 -4.41 -9.41 1.78
C VAL A 421 -5.54 -8.52 2.28
N GLN A 422 -5.29 -7.21 2.28
CA GLN A 422 -6.34 -6.20 2.30
C GLN A 422 -6.29 -5.43 0.98
N THR A 423 -7.46 -5.20 0.36
CA THR A 423 -7.51 -4.66 -1.01
C THR A 423 -8.38 -3.41 -1.11
N ALA A 424 -8.01 -2.51 -2.01
CA ALA A 424 -8.81 -1.37 -2.46
C ALA A 424 -8.92 -1.42 -3.98
N LEU A 425 -10.12 -1.15 -4.52
CA LEU A 425 -10.36 -1.10 -5.96
C LEU A 425 -11.08 0.19 -6.32
N THR A 426 -10.58 0.83 -7.38
CA THR A 426 -11.20 1.92 -8.12
C THR A 426 -11.34 1.49 -9.57
N ILE A 427 -12.48 1.81 -10.17
CA ILE A 427 -12.80 1.53 -11.58
C ILE A 427 -13.03 2.86 -12.31
N PRO A 428 -13.22 2.86 -13.65
CA PRO A 428 -13.52 4.10 -14.39
C PRO A 428 -14.63 4.90 -13.72
N PHE A 429 -14.52 6.23 -13.66
CA PHE A 429 -15.47 7.09 -12.96
C PHE A 429 -16.90 6.92 -13.48
N ASP A 430 -17.06 6.81 -14.80
CA ASP A 430 -18.37 6.58 -15.44
C ASP A 430 -18.99 5.21 -15.15
N ASP A 431 -18.22 4.25 -14.61
CA ASP A 431 -18.71 2.93 -14.17
C ASP A 431 -19.14 2.92 -12.70
N ARG A 432 -19.19 4.09 -12.04
CA ARG A 432 -19.48 4.21 -10.60
C ARG A 432 -20.65 5.16 -10.34
N LEU A 433 -21.51 4.80 -9.39
CA LEU A 433 -22.40 5.76 -8.73
C LEU A 433 -21.85 6.07 -7.35
N VAL A 434 -21.21 7.24 -7.23
CA VAL A 434 -20.56 7.68 -6.00
C VAL A 434 -21.58 8.35 -5.08
N LEU A 435 -21.77 7.78 -3.90
CA LEU A 435 -22.61 8.37 -2.87
C LEU A 435 -21.79 9.24 -1.93
N MET A 436 -20.56 8.84 -1.56
CA MET A 436 -19.70 9.62 -0.66
C MET A 436 -18.22 9.54 -1.09
N TYR A 437 -17.57 10.71 -1.13
CA TYR A 437 -16.12 10.86 -1.17
C TYR A 437 -15.76 12.02 -0.27
N PRO A 438 -15.30 11.82 0.97
CA PRO A 438 -15.18 12.85 2.02
C PRO A 438 -14.17 13.95 1.66
N THR A 439 -14.48 14.77 0.66
CA THR A 439 -13.65 15.77 -0.02
C THR A 439 -14.13 17.17 0.32
N GLU A 440 -15.37 17.30 0.79
CA GLU A 440 -15.96 18.51 1.36
C GLU A 440 -16.57 18.23 2.74
N TYR A 441 -16.59 19.23 3.62
CA TYR A 441 -17.17 19.06 4.97
C TYR A 441 -18.70 19.00 4.95
N GLU A 442 -19.31 19.54 3.89
CA GLU A 442 -20.73 19.54 3.58
C GLU A 442 -21.30 18.11 3.43
N GLU A 443 -20.45 17.16 3.04
CA GLU A 443 -20.79 15.74 2.91
C GLU A 443 -21.25 15.08 4.21
N ARG A 444 -21.02 15.73 5.35
CA ARG A 444 -21.56 15.31 6.64
C ARG A 444 -23.08 15.41 6.71
N THR A 445 -23.68 16.25 5.87
CA THR A 445 -25.12 16.53 5.86
C THR A 445 -25.77 16.34 4.50
N GLN A 446 -25.00 16.38 3.41
CA GLN A 446 -25.51 16.18 2.04
C GLN A 446 -24.48 15.41 1.21
N ASN A 447 -24.85 14.25 0.70
CA ASN A 447 -23.96 13.37 -0.05
C ASN A 447 -23.62 13.90 -1.45
N VAL A 448 -22.70 13.24 -2.16
CA VAL A 448 -22.18 13.68 -3.48
C VAL A 448 -23.28 13.83 -4.54
N LEU A 449 -24.36 13.03 -4.43
CA LEU A 449 -25.49 13.09 -5.35
C LEU A 449 -26.48 14.23 -5.01
N GLY A 450 -26.31 14.89 -3.86
CA GLY A 450 -27.16 15.97 -3.36
C GLY A 450 -28.29 15.52 -2.42
N GLY A 451 -28.29 14.27 -1.97
CA GLY A 451 -29.27 13.75 -1.00
C GLY A 451 -28.84 13.94 0.45
N ASP A 452 -29.79 13.98 1.38
CA ASP A 452 -29.51 14.20 2.81
C ASP A 452 -28.72 13.03 3.41
N VAL A 453 -27.76 13.37 4.28
CA VAL A 453 -27.08 12.45 5.20
C VAL A 453 -27.61 12.70 6.59
N ASP A 454 -28.36 11.73 7.12
CA ASP A 454 -28.96 11.80 8.46
C ASP A 454 -28.36 10.74 9.38
N ALA A 455 -28.00 11.14 10.60
CA ALA A 455 -27.55 10.24 11.64
C ALA A 455 -28.48 10.36 12.84
N SER A 456 -28.83 9.22 13.46
CA SER A 456 -29.68 9.19 14.67
C SER A 456 -29.07 9.92 15.88
N TYR A 457 -27.84 10.41 15.75
CA TYR A 457 -27.02 11.04 16.78
C TYR A 457 -26.04 12.06 16.16
N ASN A 458 -25.41 12.91 16.99
CA ASN A 458 -24.42 13.89 16.54
C ASN A 458 -22.98 13.37 16.68
N GLY A 459 -22.59 12.38 15.89
CA GLY A 459 -21.23 11.81 15.95
C GLY A 459 -20.65 11.43 14.60
N LEU A 460 -21.11 12.12 13.55
CA LEU A 460 -20.40 12.18 12.27
C LEU A 460 -19.34 13.28 12.31
N SER A 461 -18.12 12.95 11.87
CA SER A 461 -17.07 13.94 11.60
C SER A 461 -16.31 13.57 10.34
N ILE A 462 -15.81 14.57 9.61
CA ILE A 462 -15.08 14.37 8.36
C ILE A 462 -13.62 14.76 8.52
N CYS A 463 -12.75 13.96 7.92
CA CYS A 463 -11.37 14.28 7.60
C CYS A 463 -11.21 14.32 6.09
N LEU A 464 -10.65 15.41 5.55
CA LEU A 464 -10.44 15.53 4.10
C LEU A 464 -9.15 14.84 3.67
N PRO A 465 -9.05 14.37 2.40
CA PRO A 465 -7.82 13.80 1.86
C PRO A 465 -6.62 14.72 2.06
N GLY A 466 -5.48 14.13 2.43
CA GLY A 466 -4.26 14.87 2.70
C GLY A 466 -4.25 15.66 4.02
N GLN A 467 -5.33 15.63 4.81
CA GLN A 467 -5.31 16.19 6.17
C GLN A 467 -4.83 15.17 7.19
N VAL A 468 -4.04 15.63 8.15
CA VAL A 468 -3.63 14.83 9.30
C VAL A 468 -4.67 15.00 10.41
N CYS A 469 -5.66 14.11 10.45
CA CYS A 469 -6.75 14.19 11.42
C CYS A 469 -6.57 13.27 12.64
N ASN A 470 -5.84 12.16 12.49
CA ASN A 470 -5.56 11.22 13.57
C ASN A 470 -4.05 11.18 13.85
N ILE A 471 -3.64 11.60 15.04
CA ILE A 471 -2.26 11.49 15.55
C ILE A 471 -2.37 10.74 16.88
N PRO A 472 -1.60 9.65 17.11
CA PRO A 472 -0.38 9.24 16.42
C PRO A 472 -0.58 7.96 15.58
N ILE A 473 -1.18 8.02 14.39
CA ILE A 473 -1.44 6.84 13.54
C ILE A 473 -0.96 7.06 12.11
N ILE A 474 -0.58 5.97 11.45
CA ILE A 474 -0.27 5.96 10.03
C ILE A 474 -1.57 5.74 9.25
N MET A 475 -1.85 6.70 8.38
CA MET A 475 -2.94 6.64 7.41
C MET A 475 -2.30 6.62 6.02
N PRO A 476 -2.12 5.45 5.41
CA PRO A 476 -1.55 5.31 4.07
C PRO A 476 -2.27 6.24 3.08
N GLY A 477 -1.50 7.03 2.33
CA GLY A 477 -2.04 8.00 1.37
C GLY A 477 -2.89 9.11 1.98
N GLN A 478 -2.91 9.23 3.32
CA GLN A 478 -3.73 10.17 4.08
C GLN A 478 -5.16 10.26 3.54
N PHE A 479 -5.79 9.10 3.36
CA PHE A 479 -7.14 9.00 2.82
C PHE A 479 -8.12 9.87 3.62
N GLY A 480 -9.03 10.53 2.90
CA GLY A 480 -10.17 11.20 3.53
C GLY A 480 -11.15 10.17 4.08
N TYR A 481 -11.85 10.49 5.16
CA TYR A 481 -12.86 9.62 5.75
C TYR A 481 -14.00 10.39 6.43
N MET A 482 -15.19 9.79 6.42
CA MET A 482 -16.24 10.08 7.38
C MET A 482 -16.11 9.11 8.57
N ARG A 483 -15.91 9.66 9.76
CA ARG A 483 -15.93 8.91 11.01
C ARG A 483 -17.36 8.81 11.52
N MET A 484 -17.82 7.59 11.78
CA MET A 484 -19.14 7.27 12.31
C MET A 484 -19.01 6.69 13.72
N MET A 485 -19.32 7.47 14.77
CA MET A 485 -19.25 7.03 16.17
C MET A 485 -20.60 6.51 16.70
N TYR A 486 -20.80 5.21 16.82
CA TYR A 486 -22.12 4.65 17.13
C TYR A 486 -22.25 4.14 18.57
N PHE A 487 -23.49 4.19 19.08
CA PHE A 487 -23.91 3.69 20.39
C PHE A 487 -25.22 2.90 20.28
N GLY A 488 -25.12 1.58 20.37
CA GLY A 488 -26.26 0.70 20.32
C GLY A 488 -26.94 0.72 18.94
N SER A 489 -28.26 0.95 18.91
CA SER A 489 -29.07 0.89 17.69
C SER A 489 -29.01 2.16 16.84
N ASP A 490 -27.86 2.83 16.85
CA ASP A 490 -27.65 4.01 16.02
C ASP A 490 -27.71 3.66 14.54
N LYS A 491 -28.00 4.68 13.73
CA LYS A 491 -28.18 4.54 12.29
C LYS A 491 -27.63 5.77 11.57
N VAL A 492 -26.99 5.54 10.42
CA VAL A 492 -26.60 6.59 9.48
C VAL A 492 -27.24 6.29 8.14
N THR A 493 -27.93 7.27 7.56
CA THR A 493 -28.74 7.13 6.35
C THR A 493 -28.21 8.07 5.28
N PHE A 494 -27.88 7.53 4.11
CA PHE A 494 -27.51 8.30 2.92
C PHE A 494 -28.66 8.21 1.92
N THR A 495 -29.34 9.34 1.69
CA THR A 495 -30.51 9.41 0.79
C THR A 495 -30.08 9.48 -0.67
N ILE A 496 -30.63 8.64 -1.54
CA ILE A 496 -30.37 8.68 -2.99
C ILE A 496 -31.47 9.52 -3.67
N PRO A 497 -31.13 10.64 -4.32
CA PRO A 497 -32.09 11.47 -5.03
C PRO A 497 -32.82 10.71 -6.15
N PRO A 498 -34.11 11.04 -6.45
CA PRO A 498 -34.95 10.29 -7.39
C PRO A 498 -34.33 9.96 -8.75
N GLN A 499 -33.48 10.84 -9.28
CA GLN A 499 -32.83 10.64 -10.58
C GLN A 499 -31.72 9.57 -10.59
N PHE A 500 -31.28 9.09 -9.42
CA PHE A 500 -30.20 8.11 -9.26
C PHE A 500 -30.65 6.80 -8.58
N GLN A 501 -31.96 6.61 -8.36
CA GLN A 501 -32.49 5.47 -7.57
C GLN A 501 -32.53 4.13 -8.33
N ASP A 502 -32.39 4.15 -9.66
CA ASP A 502 -32.32 2.94 -10.45
C ASP A 502 -30.88 2.44 -10.48
N ILE A 503 -30.59 1.44 -9.65
CA ILE A 503 -29.23 0.87 -9.52
C ILE A 503 -29.07 -0.48 -10.22
N ARG A 504 -30.00 -0.86 -11.10
CA ARG A 504 -29.98 -2.18 -11.78
C ARG A 504 -28.82 -2.36 -12.76
N GLU A 505 -28.19 -1.26 -13.16
CA GLU A 505 -26.98 -1.30 -14.01
C GLU A 505 -25.71 -1.65 -13.23
N TYR A 506 -25.75 -1.58 -11.89
CA TYR A 506 -24.60 -1.88 -11.02
C TYR A 506 -24.62 -3.34 -10.58
N ALA A 507 -23.44 -3.89 -10.28
CA ALA A 507 -23.25 -5.26 -9.83
C ALA A 507 -23.13 -5.36 -8.30
N SER A 508 -22.60 -4.33 -7.64
CA SER A 508 -22.32 -4.35 -6.20
C SER A 508 -22.45 -2.99 -5.53
N LEU A 509 -22.72 -3.02 -4.22
CA LEU A 509 -22.45 -1.93 -3.29
C LEU A 509 -21.02 -2.12 -2.75
N HIS A 510 -20.19 -1.10 -2.85
CA HIS A 510 -18.81 -1.10 -2.40
C HIS A 510 -18.59 0.04 -1.40
N ILE A 511 -17.92 -0.29 -0.29
CA ILE A 511 -17.43 0.69 0.68
C ILE A 511 -15.98 0.38 1.01
N ARG A 512 -15.19 1.37 1.38
CA ARG A 512 -13.94 1.16 2.09
C ARG A 512 -14.04 1.58 3.55
N ALA A 513 -13.77 0.65 4.45
CA ALA A 513 -13.94 0.86 5.89
C ALA A 513 -12.79 0.28 6.71
N VAL A 514 -12.55 0.90 7.88
CA VAL A 514 -11.63 0.41 8.91
C VAL A 514 -12.13 0.84 10.30
N PRO A 515 -12.02 0.02 11.35
CA PRO A 515 -12.27 0.48 12.71
C PRO A 515 -11.35 1.63 13.09
N ASP A 516 -11.88 2.62 13.80
CA ASP A 516 -11.07 3.65 14.41
C ASP A 516 -10.36 3.11 15.65
N TYR A 517 -9.09 2.71 15.49
CA TYR A 517 -8.24 2.21 16.56
C TYR A 517 -7.98 3.21 17.70
N LEU A 518 -8.27 4.51 17.52
CA LEU A 518 -8.19 5.50 18.60
C LEU A 518 -9.44 5.53 19.47
N MET A 519 -10.52 4.92 19.01
CA MET A 519 -11.76 4.90 19.78
C MET A 519 -11.64 3.87 20.89
N ARG A 520 -11.66 4.32 22.15
CA ARG A 520 -11.53 3.44 23.33
C ARG A 520 -12.57 2.33 23.42
N THR A 521 -13.72 2.50 22.77
CA THR A 521 -14.77 1.47 22.73
C THR A 521 -14.53 0.42 21.65
N ASN A 522 -13.69 0.70 20.66
CA ASN A 522 -13.10 -0.31 19.79
C ASN A 522 -11.95 -0.98 20.55
N ALA A 523 -12.27 -2.00 21.34
CA ALA A 523 -11.27 -2.68 22.17
C ALA A 523 -10.24 -3.42 21.29
N ILE A 524 -8.97 -3.33 21.69
CA ILE A 524 -7.88 -4.10 21.09
C ILE A 524 -8.17 -5.61 21.20
N GLY A 525 -7.94 -6.34 20.11
CA GLY A 525 -8.19 -7.77 20.03
C GLY A 525 -9.65 -8.13 19.73
N GLU A 526 -10.54 -7.14 19.60
CA GLU A 526 -11.93 -7.34 19.23
C GLU A 526 -12.19 -6.88 17.79
N SER A 527 -13.25 -7.42 17.19
CA SER A 527 -13.70 -7.02 15.85
C SER A 527 -14.98 -6.20 15.90
N GLN A 528 -15.13 -5.30 14.93
CA GLN A 528 -16.36 -4.53 14.73
C GLN A 528 -17.32 -5.26 13.77
N ALA A 529 -18.62 -5.01 13.90
CA ALA A 529 -19.65 -5.53 13.01
C ALA A 529 -20.75 -4.49 12.82
N PHE A 530 -21.40 -4.49 11.66
CA PHE A 530 -22.50 -3.57 11.34
C PHE A 530 -23.32 -4.14 10.19
N GLY A 531 -24.58 -3.72 10.07
CA GLY A 531 -25.44 -4.03 8.94
C GLY A 531 -25.39 -2.92 7.89
N LEU A 532 -25.33 -3.30 6.62
CA LEU A 532 -25.60 -2.41 5.49
C LEU A 532 -27.01 -2.69 4.97
N VAL A 533 -27.80 -1.63 4.86
CA VAL A 533 -29.22 -1.73 4.49
C VAL A 533 -29.47 -0.95 3.22
N LEU A 534 -30.14 -1.57 2.26
CA LEU A 534 -30.81 -0.85 1.16
C LEU A 534 -32.28 -0.67 1.50
N ARG A 535 -32.81 0.53 1.27
CA ARG A 535 -34.26 0.81 1.37
C ARG A 535 -34.79 1.32 0.03
N ASP A 536 -35.91 0.75 -0.42
CA ASP A 536 -36.61 1.21 -1.61
C ASP A 536 -37.69 2.26 -1.32
N ALA A 537 -38.17 2.95 -2.35
CA ALA A 537 -39.20 4.00 -2.25
C ALA A 537 -40.57 3.48 -1.76
N SER A 538 -40.78 2.17 -1.70
CA SER A 538 -41.96 1.55 -1.09
C SER A 538 -41.78 1.29 0.42
N GLY A 539 -40.58 1.56 0.95
CA GLY A 539 -40.20 1.33 2.34
C GLY A 539 -39.76 -0.10 2.64
N ASN A 540 -39.57 -0.96 1.62
CA ASN A 540 -38.98 -2.28 1.86
C ASN A 540 -37.48 -2.11 2.14
N THR A 541 -36.95 -2.95 3.02
CA THR A 541 -35.54 -2.92 3.42
C THR A 541 -34.90 -4.29 3.25
N SER A 542 -33.66 -4.31 2.82
CA SER A 542 -32.81 -5.50 2.80
C SER A 542 -31.50 -5.21 3.50
N GLN A 543 -31.06 -6.10 4.38
CA GLN A 543 -29.85 -5.94 5.18
C GLN A 543 -28.86 -7.05 4.89
N VAL A 544 -27.59 -6.68 4.72
CA VAL A 544 -26.44 -7.58 4.70
C VAL A 544 -25.55 -7.25 5.89
N ASP A 545 -25.23 -8.26 6.71
CA ASP A 545 -24.39 -8.09 7.88
C ASP A 545 -22.91 -8.20 7.52
N ILE A 546 -22.12 -7.19 7.92
CA ILE A 546 -20.66 -7.24 7.84
C ILE A 546 -20.15 -8.02 9.06
N SER A 547 -19.59 -9.18 8.78
CA SER A 547 -19.10 -10.11 9.80
C SER A 547 -17.93 -9.53 10.60
N PRO A 548 -17.89 -9.74 11.93
CA PRO A 548 -16.71 -9.48 12.74
C PRO A 548 -15.51 -10.38 12.37
N ASP A 549 -15.73 -11.48 11.65
CA ASP A 549 -14.66 -12.36 11.18
C ASP A 549 -13.93 -11.78 9.95
N LEU A 550 -14.44 -10.70 9.36
CA LEU A 550 -13.75 -10.03 8.27
C LEU A 550 -12.43 -9.45 8.81
N PRO A 551 -11.25 -9.83 8.28
CA PRO A 551 -9.96 -9.43 8.85
C PRO A 551 -9.76 -7.92 8.95
N SER A 552 -10.38 -7.14 8.07
CA SER A 552 -10.32 -5.67 8.10
C SER A 552 -11.10 -5.04 9.25
N MET A 553 -12.02 -5.78 9.90
CA MET A 553 -12.80 -5.29 11.04
C MET A 553 -12.14 -5.56 12.39
N PHE A 554 -11.03 -6.28 12.42
CA PHE A 554 -10.24 -6.54 13.62
C PHE A 554 -9.48 -5.30 14.08
N VAL A 555 -9.47 -5.04 15.39
CA VAL A 555 -8.66 -3.99 16.02
C VAL A 555 -7.35 -4.60 16.52
N PRO A 556 -6.21 -4.34 15.86
CA PRO A 556 -4.95 -4.98 16.24
C PRO A 556 -4.39 -4.42 17.55
N ALA A 557 -3.54 -5.21 18.21
CA ALA A 557 -2.77 -4.75 19.35
C ALA A 557 -1.58 -3.86 18.89
N PRO A 558 -1.28 -2.77 19.61
CA PRO A 558 -0.04 -2.04 19.41
C PRO A 558 1.10 -2.88 20.00
N SER A 559 2.31 -2.78 19.45
CA SER A 559 3.44 -3.42 20.12
C SER A 559 3.84 -2.68 21.39
N GLU A 560 4.22 -3.44 22.41
CA GLU A 560 4.64 -2.89 23.71
C GLU A 560 6.08 -2.33 23.68
N ALA A 561 6.85 -2.57 22.61
CA ALA A 561 8.30 -2.42 22.62
C ALA A 561 8.85 -0.99 22.63
N TYR A 562 8.12 -0.01 22.09
CA TYR A 562 8.61 1.39 22.00
C TYR A 562 7.65 2.46 22.54
N GLY A 563 6.53 2.05 23.14
CA GLY A 563 5.62 2.94 23.86
C GLY A 563 4.93 4.01 23.01
N TYR A 564 5.09 4.00 21.68
CA TYR A 564 4.56 5.02 20.77
C TYR A 564 4.47 4.57 19.29
N ASP A 565 4.05 3.34 19.01
CA ASP A 565 4.00 2.86 17.62
C ASP A 565 2.64 3.15 16.95
N PRO A 566 2.61 3.88 15.82
CA PRO A 566 1.37 4.19 15.14
C PRO A 566 0.74 2.94 14.51
N TYR A 567 -0.54 2.67 14.77
CA TYR A 567 -1.27 1.67 13.99
C TYR A 567 -1.33 2.10 12.51
N MET A 568 -1.40 1.14 11.59
CA MET A 568 -1.74 1.40 10.19
C MET A 568 -3.24 1.19 9.99
N MET A 569 -3.99 2.28 9.77
CA MET A 569 -5.40 2.20 9.40
C MET A 569 -5.52 2.13 7.88
N TYR A 570 -5.83 0.96 7.34
CA TYR A 570 -6.02 0.75 5.91
C TYR A 570 -7.51 0.49 5.63
N PRO A 571 -8.24 1.42 4.97
CA PRO A 571 -9.65 1.24 4.67
C PRO A 571 -9.79 0.19 3.57
N THR A 572 -10.23 -1.00 3.95
CA THR A 572 -10.32 -2.16 3.06
C THR A 572 -11.64 -2.18 2.33
N SER A 573 -11.64 -2.61 1.07
CA SER A 573 -12.85 -2.86 0.28
C SER A 573 -13.75 -3.88 0.96
N ILE A 574 -15.01 -3.51 1.10
CA ILE A 574 -16.11 -4.39 1.43
C ILE A 574 -17.07 -4.28 0.24
N ARG A 575 -17.08 -5.31 -0.61
CA ARG A 575 -17.92 -5.37 -1.81
C ARG A 575 -19.04 -6.38 -1.56
N ILE A 576 -20.29 -5.92 -1.71
CA ILE A 576 -21.48 -6.74 -1.55
C ILE A 576 -22.20 -6.83 -2.90
N PRO A 577 -22.28 -8.02 -3.52
CA PRO A 577 -23.07 -8.21 -4.72
C PRO A 577 -24.52 -7.76 -4.50
N LEU A 578 -25.13 -7.04 -5.44
CA LEU A 578 -26.50 -6.56 -5.28
C LEU A 578 -27.53 -7.70 -5.16
N THR A 579 -27.15 -8.91 -5.59
CA THR A 579 -27.94 -10.13 -5.42
C THR A 579 -28.13 -10.55 -3.97
N GLU A 580 -27.28 -10.08 -3.04
CA GLU A 580 -27.42 -10.35 -1.61
C GLU A 580 -28.54 -9.50 -0.96
N PHE A 581 -28.98 -8.42 -1.61
CA PHE A 581 -30.06 -7.57 -1.13
C PHE A 581 -31.41 -8.10 -1.65
N GLU A 582 -31.98 -9.06 -0.93
CA GLU A 582 -33.30 -9.62 -1.24
C GLU A 582 -34.45 -8.68 -0.87
N SER A 583 -35.60 -8.80 -1.53
CA SER A 583 -36.86 -8.14 -1.14
C SER A 583 -36.87 -6.59 -1.22
N VAL A 584 -35.99 -5.99 -2.03
CA VAL A 584 -36.02 -4.56 -2.38
C VAL A 584 -36.15 -4.38 -3.90
N ASP A 585 -36.83 -3.31 -4.33
CA ASP A 585 -36.86 -2.92 -5.75
C ASP A 585 -35.63 -2.11 -6.13
N LEU A 586 -34.65 -2.75 -6.77
CA LEU A 586 -33.40 -2.13 -7.24
C LEU A 586 -33.62 -0.98 -8.24
N SER A 587 -34.83 -0.80 -8.81
CA SER A 587 -35.14 0.33 -9.70
C SER A 587 -35.55 1.61 -8.96
N GLN A 588 -35.72 1.54 -7.63
CA GLN A 588 -36.26 2.61 -6.79
C GLN A 588 -35.56 2.66 -5.41
N ILE A 589 -34.25 2.41 -5.34
CA ILE A 589 -33.51 2.48 -4.06
C ILE A 589 -33.36 3.93 -3.62
N GLU A 590 -33.96 4.26 -2.48
CA GLU A 590 -33.97 5.63 -1.95
C GLU A 590 -32.91 5.87 -0.86
N ALA A 591 -32.31 4.84 -0.28
CA ALA A 591 -31.28 5.01 0.73
C ALA A 591 -30.32 3.82 0.88
N VAL A 592 -29.07 4.15 1.22
CA VAL A 592 -28.07 3.23 1.79
C VAL A 592 -27.90 3.57 3.26
N GLU A 593 -27.91 2.58 4.14
CA GLU A 593 -27.92 2.81 5.59
C GLU A 593 -26.93 1.92 6.32
N PHE A 594 -26.22 2.50 7.28
CA PHE A 594 -25.43 1.78 8.26
C PHE A 594 -26.28 1.59 9.50
N GLN A 595 -26.44 0.33 9.92
CA GLN A 595 -27.19 -0.03 11.11
C GLN A 595 -26.29 -0.73 12.11
N PHE A 596 -26.25 -0.22 13.33
CA PHE A 596 -25.41 -0.76 14.40
C PHE A 596 -26.24 -1.60 15.38
N GLY A 597 -25.60 -2.61 15.96
CA GLY A 597 -26.24 -3.53 16.91
C GLY A 597 -26.45 -2.89 18.29
N ALA A 598 -27.56 -3.20 18.97
CA ALA A 598 -27.95 -2.57 20.24
C ALA A 598 -26.92 -2.65 21.39
N LEU A 599 -25.96 -3.56 21.32
CA LEU A 599 -24.88 -3.74 22.30
C LEU A 599 -23.52 -3.22 21.82
N LEU A 600 -23.42 -2.79 20.56
CA LEU A 600 -22.17 -2.35 19.96
C LEU A 600 -21.96 -0.87 20.24
N THR A 601 -20.72 -0.51 20.56
CA THR A 601 -20.29 0.87 20.62
C THR A 601 -18.90 0.98 20.05
N GLY A 602 -18.68 1.96 19.19
CA GLY A 602 -17.46 1.99 18.42
C GLY A 602 -17.38 3.18 17.50
N ALA A 603 -16.35 3.18 16.67
CA ALA A 603 -16.27 4.10 15.55
C ALA A 603 -15.68 3.41 14.31
N LEU A 604 -16.26 3.71 13.15
CA LEU A 604 -15.72 3.31 11.85
C LEU A 604 -15.22 4.54 11.11
N LEU A 605 -14.15 4.39 10.33
CA LEU A 605 -13.73 5.34 9.33
C LEU A 605 -14.18 4.80 7.97
N ILE A 606 -15.03 5.55 7.27
CA ILE A 606 -15.55 5.20 5.94
C ILE A 606 -14.90 6.14 4.92
N ALA A 607 -14.14 5.58 3.97
CA ALA A 607 -13.38 6.36 2.99
C ALA A 607 -14.17 6.65 1.70
N ASP A 608 -15.17 5.80 1.40
CA ASP A 608 -16.08 5.94 0.26
C ASP A 608 -17.31 5.03 0.39
N ILE A 609 -18.35 5.39 -0.36
CA ILE A 609 -19.56 4.57 -0.59
C ILE A 609 -19.94 4.71 -2.07
N GLU A 610 -19.97 3.60 -2.79
CA GLU A 610 -20.16 3.55 -4.23
C GLU A 610 -21.00 2.36 -4.67
N PHE A 611 -21.72 2.48 -5.78
CA PHE A 611 -22.16 1.31 -6.55
C PHE A 611 -21.24 1.13 -7.75
N LEU A 612 -20.81 -0.10 -8.01
CA LEU A 612 -19.87 -0.44 -9.08
C LEU A 612 -20.59 -1.16 -10.22
N ALA A 613 -20.43 -0.71 -11.46
CA ALA A 613 -20.90 -1.41 -12.65
C ALA A 613 -20.23 -2.79 -12.75
N PRO A 614 -20.84 -3.79 -13.40
CA PRO A 614 -20.18 -5.08 -13.66
C PRO A 614 -18.90 -4.90 -14.48
N THR A 615 -18.03 -5.92 -14.46
CA THR A 615 -16.89 -5.98 -15.39
C THR A 615 -17.45 -6.01 -16.82
N ARG A 616 -16.99 -5.11 -17.68
CA ARG A 616 -17.39 -5.09 -19.09
C ARG A 616 -16.77 -6.33 -19.78
N GLU A 617 -17.56 -7.05 -20.56
CA GLU A 617 -17.11 -8.16 -21.42
C GLU A 617 -16.30 -7.68 -22.62
#